data_AF-A0A5J4QDU1-F1
#
_entry.id   AF-A0A5J4QDU1-F1
#
_cell.length_a   1.000
_cell.length_b   1.000
_cell.length_c   1.000
_cell.angle_alpha   90.00
_cell.angle_beta   90.00
_cell.angle_gamma   90.00
#
_symmetry.space_group_name_H-M   'P 1'
#
loop_
_entity.id
_entity.type
_entity.pdbx_description
1 polymer ?
#
loop_
_entity_poly.entity_id
_entity_poly.type
_entity_poly.pdbx_seq_one_letter_code
_entity_poly.pdbx_strand_id
1 'polypeptide(L)'
;MKKIFLSIGLLILFSETGCSKQTHFISDSNERAKVEKDFQAKQIALPMGDLFAVFNEPMTLAEREALTFLYAYSPIGDIADYPGEFYLKNIRSSFEARKEMSWGKNIPENVFRHFVLPIRVNNENMDESRMIFYEELKDRVRGLSLYDA
;
A
#
# COMPACT_ATOMS: atom_id res chain seq x y z
N MET A 1 -42.48 -7.81 57.49
CA MET A 1 -41.67 -8.90 56.91
C MET A 1 -40.95 -8.35 55.68
N LYS A 2 -39.64 -8.10 55.79
CA LYS A 2 -38.82 -7.41 54.78
C LYS A 2 -38.54 -8.35 53.60
N LYS A 3 -38.94 -7.96 52.38
CA LYS A 3 -38.54 -8.65 51.14
C LYS A 3 -37.21 -8.06 50.67
N ILE A 4 -36.18 -8.89 50.65
CA ILE A 4 -34.83 -8.60 50.16
C ILE A 4 -34.89 -8.60 48.63
N PHE A 5 -34.59 -7.47 47.99
CA PHE A 5 -34.37 -7.41 46.54
C PHE A 5 -32.89 -7.69 46.28
N LEU A 6 -32.60 -8.86 45.71
CA LEU A 6 -31.28 -9.25 45.23
C LEU A 6 -31.17 -8.83 43.75
N SER A 7 -30.56 -7.68 43.49
CA SER A 7 -30.31 -7.20 42.13
C SER A 7 -29.01 -7.80 41.60
N ILE A 8 -29.11 -8.85 40.78
CA ILE A 8 -28.00 -9.44 40.04
C ILE A 8 -27.69 -8.51 38.87
N GLY A 9 -26.56 -7.79 38.94
CA GLY A 9 -26.05 -6.95 37.86
C GLY A 9 -25.50 -7.82 36.73
N LEU A 10 -26.16 -7.78 35.58
CA LEU A 10 -25.72 -8.42 34.33
C LEU A 10 -24.63 -7.55 33.69
N LEU A 11 -23.36 -7.97 33.78
CA LEU A 11 -22.24 -7.32 33.11
C LEU A 11 -22.31 -7.66 31.61
N ILE A 12 -22.86 -6.76 30.80
CA ILE A 12 -22.87 -6.87 29.34
C ILE A 12 -21.47 -6.49 28.84
N LEU A 13 -20.68 -7.49 28.47
CA LEU A 13 -19.46 -7.33 27.69
C LEU A 13 -19.86 -6.89 26.28
N PHE A 14 -19.81 -5.58 26.01
CA PHE A 14 -19.86 -5.04 24.66
C PHE A 14 -18.57 -5.43 23.94
N SER A 15 -18.56 -6.58 23.28
CA SER A 15 -17.58 -6.90 22.26
C SER A 15 -17.93 -6.08 21.01
N GLU A 16 -17.33 -4.90 20.91
CA GLU A 16 -17.30 -4.11 19.69
C GLU A 16 -16.51 -4.87 18.62
N THR A 17 -17.20 -5.70 17.84
CA THR A 17 -16.70 -6.13 16.54
C THR A 17 -16.92 -4.96 15.58
N GLY A 18 -16.08 -3.94 15.71
CA GLY A 18 -15.99 -2.86 14.75
C GLY A 18 -15.57 -3.43 13.41
N CYS A 19 -16.55 -3.69 12.55
CA CYS A 19 -16.33 -3.96 11.13
C CYS A 19 -15.84 -2.65 10.49
N SER A 20 -14.57 -2.32 10.75
CA SER A 20 -13.82 -1.33 9.99
C SER A 20 -13.85 -1.81 8.54
N LYS A 21 -14.68 -1.18 7.70
CA LYS A 21 -14.59 -1.34 6.25
C LYS A 21 -13.15 -0.98 5.88
N GLN A 22 -12.32 -1.99 5.66
CA GLN A 22 -10.95 -1.76 5.18
C GLN A 22 -11.07 -1.05 3.84
N THR A 23 -10.53 0.16 3.77
CA THR A 23 -10.52 0.96 2.56
C THR A 23 -9.51 0.35 1.59
N HIS A 24 -9.99 -0.11 0.44
CA HIS A 24 -9.14 -0.61 -0.64
C HIS A 24 -8.33 0.54 -1.26
N PHE A 25 -7.10 0.27 -1.68
CA PHE A 25 -6.24 1.22 -2.40
C PHE A 25 -6.65 1.37 -3.86
N ILE A 26 -7.07 0.28 -4.49
CA ILE A 26 -7.72 0.31 -5.81
C ILE A 26 -9.22 0.25 -5.56
N SER A 27 -9.96 1.33 -5.78
CA SER A 27 -11.38 1.39 -5.39
C SER A 27 -12.30 0.54 -6.28
N ASP A 28 -11.98 0.43 -7.57
CA ASP A 28 -12.74 -0.38 -8.53
C ASP A 28 -12.49 -1.89 -8.32
N SER A 29 -13.55 -2.65 -8.04
CA SER A 29 -13.46 -4.09 -7.79
C SER A 29 -13.10 -4.92 -9.02
N ASN A 30 -13.52 -4.50 -10.21
CA ASN A 30 -13.18 -5.18 -11.45
C ASN A 30 -11.70 -4.97 -11.77
N GLU A 31 -11.19 -3.75 -11.55
CA GLU A 31 -9.76 -3.47 -11.68
C GLU A 31 -8.95 -4.30 -10.68
N ARG A 32 -9.35 -4.33 -9.40
CA ARG A 32 -8.71 -5.22 -8.39
C ARG A 32 -8.66 -6.67 -8.84
N ALA A 33 -9.79 -7.21 -9.31
CA ALA A 33 -9.87 -8.60 -9.75
C ALA A 33 -8.98 -8.87 -10.97
N LYS A 34 -8.86 -7.90 -11.89
CA LYS A 34 -7.95 -8.00 -13.04
C LYS A 34 -6.48 -8.01 -12.59
N VAL A 35 -6.10 -7.09 -11.71
CA VAL A 35 -4.74 -6.99 -11.16
C VAL A 35 -4.34 -8.29 -10.46
N GLU A 36 -5.23 -8.82 -9.62
CA GLU A 36 -5.00 -10.08 -8.91
C GLU A 36 -4.84 -11.25 -9.88
N LYS A 37 -5.69 -11.34 -10.91
CA LYS A 37 -5.57 -12.37 -11.95
C LYS A 37 -4.23 -12.28 -12.69
N ASP A 38 -3.80 -11.08 -13.07
CA ASP A 38 -2.54 -10.86 -13.78
C ASP A 38 -1.33 -11.18 -12.88
N PHE A 39 -1.41 -10.85 -11.58
CA PHE A 39 -0.41 -11.22 -10.58
C PHE A 39 -0.29 -12.74 -10.41
N GLN A 40 -1.41 -13.45 -10.25
CA GLN A 40 -1.41 -14.91 -10.15
C GLN A 40 -0.84 -15.57 -11.42
N ALA A 41 -1.18 -15.04 -12.60
CA ALA A 41 -0.58 -15.50 -13.85
C ALA A 41 0.94 -15.30 -13.87
N LYS A 42 1.45 -14.18 -13.34
CA LYS A 42 2.89 -13.93 -13.18
C LYS A 42 3.54 -14.96 -12.25
N GLN A 43 2.92 -15.26 -11.10
CA GLN A 43 3.43 -16.27 -10.16
C GLN A 43 3.52 -17.65 -10.79
N ILE A 44 2.49 -18.05 -11.55
CA ILE A 44 2.49 -19.33 -12.28
C ILE A 44 3.61 -19.37 -13.32
N ALA A 45 3.86 -18.25 -14.03
CA ALA A 45 4.91 -18.16 -15.04
C ALA A 45 6.33 -18.14 -14.44
N LEU A 46 6.48 -17.75 -13.17
CA LEU A 46 7.75 -17.62 -12.46
C LEU A 46 7.76 -18.47 -11.17
N PRO A 47 7.72 -19.81 -11.27
CA PRO A 47 7.54 -20.69 -10.11
C PRO A 47 8.83 -20.91 -9.29
N MET A 48 9.97 -20.39 -9.77
CA MET A 48 11.29 -20.69 -9.22
C MET A 48 11.74 -19.63 -8.22
N GLY A 49 12.35 -20.10 -7.13
CA GLY A 49 12.95 -19.23 -6.12
C GLY A 49 11.94 -18.58 -5.18
N ASP A 50 12.35 -17.49 -4.56
CA ASP A 50 11.64 -16.74 -3.54
C ASP A 50 11.17 -15.37 -4.05
N LEU A 51 11.01 -15.22 -5.38
CA LEU A 51 10.67 -13.96 -6.06
C LEU A 51 9.47 -13.23 -5.46
N PHE A 52 8.51 -13.96 -4.89
CA PHE A 52 7.28 -13.43 -4.29
C PHE A 52 7.24 -13.55 -2.75
N ALA A 53 8.35 -13.90 -2.10
CA ALA A 53 8.39 -14.14 -0.65
C ALA A 53 8.02 -12.89 0.18
N VAL A 54 8.26 -11.68 -0.34
CA VAL A 54 7.85 -10.42 0.30
C VAL A 54 6.36 -10.36 0.62
N PHE A 55 5.49 -11.10 -0.10
CA PHE A 55 4.05 -11.13 0.20
C PHE A 55 3.71 -11.83 1.53
N ASN A 56 4.67 -12.51 2.15
CA ASN A 56 4.58 -13.07 3.50
C ASN A 56 4.90 -12.05 4.60
N GLU A 57 5.49 -10.90 4.25
CA GLU A 57 5.81 -9.84 5.21
C GLU A 57 4.54 -9.16 5.74
N PRO A 58 4.57 -8.63 6.98
CA PRO A 58 3.48 -7.82 7.52
C PRO A 58 3.23 -6.59 6.64
N MET A 59 1.99 -6.46 6.16
CA MET A 59 1.57 -5.33 5.34
C MET A 59 0.08 -5.03 5.52
N THR A 60 -0.28 -3.77 5.36
CA THR A 60 -1.67 -3.31 5.26
C THR A 60 -2.31 -3.78 3.96
N LEU A 61 -3.65 -3.74 3.89
CA LEU A 61 -4.36 -4.05 2.65
C LEU A 61 -3.92 -3.15 1.48
N ALA A 62 -3.73 -1.86 1.74
CA ALA A 62 -3.31 -0.90 0.71
C ALA A 62 -1.90 -1.19 0.19
N GLU A 63 -0.96 -1.55 1.07
CA GLU A 63 0.40 -1.95 0.69
C GLU A 63 0.37 -3.24 -0.14
N ARG A 64 -0.44 -4.23 0.27
CA ARG A 64 -0.60 -5.48 -0.48
C ARG A 64 -1.13 -5.22 -1.89
N GLU A 65 -2.19 -4.43 -2.02
CA GLU A 65 -2.77 -4.11 -3.33
C GLU A 65 -1.81 -3.33 -4.24
N ALA A 66 -1.06 -2.38 -3.67
CA ALA A 66 -0.03 -1.64 -4.41
C ALA A 66 1.12 -2.56 -4.86
N LEU A 67 1.55 -3.49 -4.01
CA LEU A 67 2.62 -4.44 -4.32
C LEU A 67 2.16 -5.46 -5.36
N THR A 68 0.93 -5.99 -5.23
CA THR A 68 0.29 -6.85 -6.24
C THR A 68 0.26 -6.14 -7.59
N PHE A 69 -0.15 -4.87 -7.63
CA PHE A 69 -0.17 -4.08 -8.88
C PHE A 69 1.23 -3.97 -9.49
N LEU A 70 2.24 -3.60 -8.70
CA LEU A 70 3.61 -3.50 -9.19
C LEU A 70 4.11 -4.84 -9.73
N TYR A 71 3.97 -5.93 -8.97
CA TYR A 71 4.44 -7.25 -9.40
C TYR A 71 3.68 -7.82 -10.61
N ALA A 72 2.39 -7.53 -10.75
CA ALA A 72 1.62 -7.93 -11.93
C ALA A 72 2.21 -7.35 -13.22
N TYR A 73 2.71 -6.11 -13.16
CA TYR A 73 3.08 -5.33 -14.35
C TYR A 73 4.57 -5.02 -14.47
N SER A 74 5.39 -5.33 -13.47
CA SER A 74 6.84 -5.19 -13.57
C SER A 74 7.44 -6.16 -14.60
N PRO A 75 8.52 -5.75 -15.29
CA PRO A 75 9.38 -6.65 -16.06
C PRO A 75 9.92 -7.78 -15.18
N ILE A 76 10.17 -8.93 -15.80
CA ILE A 76 10.70 -10.11 -15.06
C ILE A 76 12.10 -9.82 -14.50
N GLY A 77 12.95 -9.13 -15.28
CA GLY A 77 14.29 -8.72 -14.83
C GLY A 77 14.24 -7.92 -13.54
N ASP A 78 13.35 -6.93 -13.47
CA ASP A 78 13.16 -6.12 -12.26
C ASP A 78 12.80 -6.98 -11.03
N ILE A 79 11.85 -7.90 -11.17
CA ILE A 79 11.44 -8.80 -10.07
C ILE A 79 12.57 -9.73 -9.64
N ALA A 80 13.44 -10.13 -10.56
CA ALA A 80 14.55 -11.05 -10.28
C ALA A 80 15.82 -10.36 -9.75
N ASP A 81 16.06 -9.11 -10.17
CA ASP A 81 17.30 -8.39 -9.88
C ASP A 81 17.28 -7.64 -8.54
N TYR A 82 16.08 -7.37 -7.99
CA TYR A 82 15.91 -6.60 -6.75
C TYR A 82 15.09 -7.35 -5.70
N PRO A 83 15.44 -7.24 -4.41
CA PRO A 83 14.72 -7.91 -3.33
C PRO A 83 13.31 -7.34 -3.18
N GLY A 84 12.33 -8.17 -2.81
CA GLY A 84 10.95 -7.74 -2.70
C GLY A 84 10.73 -6.63 -1.66
N GLU A 85 11.52 -6.64 -0.60
CA GLU A 85 11.54 -5.63 0.47
C GLU A 85 11.87 -4.24 -0.06
N PHE A 86 12.67 -4.15 -1.13
CA PHE A 86 12.97 -2.87 -1.79
C PHE A 86 11.72 -2.26 -2.42
N TYR A 87 10.86 -3.07 -3.04
CA TYR A 87 9.58 -2.62 -3.57
C TYR A 87 8.63 -2.18 -2.46
N LEU A 88 8.54 -2.98 -1.39
CA LEU A 88 7.69 -2.64 -0.24
C LEU A 88 8.14 -1.35 0.46
N LYS A 89 9.45 -1.13 0.61
CA LYS A 89 10.03 0.13 1.12
C LYS A 89 9.64 1.32 0.25
N ASN A 90 9.70 1.17 -1.06
CA ASN A 90 9.32 2.21 -2.03
C ASN A 90 7.82 2.54 -1.99
N ILE A 91 6.95 1.54 -1.85
CA ILE A 91 5.50 1.74 -1.66
C ILE A 91 5.24 2.52 -0.37
N ARG A 92 5.86 2.11 0.75
CA ARG A 92 5.73 2.77 2.05
C ARG A 92 6.15 4.23 1.99
N SER A 93 7.31 4.51 1.39
CA SER A 93 7.79 5.88 1.19
C SER A 93 6.82 6.70 0.33
N SER A 94 6.27 6.12 -0.73
CA SER A 94 5.27 6.79 -1.59
C SER A 94 3.99 7.12 -0.83
N PHE A 95 3.51 6.21 0.01
CA PHE A 95 2.33 6.43 0.85
C PHE A 95 2.57 7.48 1.93
N GLU A 96 3.75 7.50 2.57
CA GLU A 96 4.06 8.53 3.55
C GLU A 96 4.11 9.92 2.89
N ALA A 97 4.75 10.03 1.72
CA ALA A 97 4.74 11.27 0.95
C ALA A 97 3.31 11.70 0.56
N ARG A 98 2.46 10.76 0.12
CA ARG A 98 1.04 11.06 -0.18
C ARG A 98 0.28 11.58 1.03
N LYS A 99 0.61 11.10 2.22
CA LYS A 99 -0.04 11.47 3.48
C LYS A 99 0.45 12.82 4.00
N GLU A 100 1.75 13.08 3.92
CA GLU A 100 2.36 14.31 4.44
C GLU A 100 2.17 15.53 3.52
N MET A 101 2.17 15.34 2.21
CA MET A 101 1.97 16.44 1.26
C MET A 101 0.52 16.93 1.30
N SER A 102 0.32 18.25 1.41
CA SER A 102 -1.02 18.87 1.51
C SER A 102 -1.93 18.52 0.33
N TRP A 103 -1.34 18.32 -0.86
CA TRP A 103 -2.02 17.89 -2.08
C TRP A 103 -2.08 16.38 -2.28
N GLY A 104 -1.35 15.56 -1.51
CA GLY A 104 -1.21 14.13 -1.78
C GLY A 104 -2.54 13.35 -1.74
N LYS A 105 -3.47 13.75 -0.87
CA LYS A 105 -4.84 13.21 -0.81
C LYS A 105 -5.70 13.54 -2.04
N ASN A 106 -5.36 14.60 -2.78
CA ASN A 106 -6.10 15.03 -3.97
C ASN A 106 -5.61 14.32 -5.24
N ILE A 107 -4.48 13.60 -5.17
CA ILE A 107 -3.97 12.84 -6.32
C ILE A 107 -4.92 11.65 -6.57
N PRO A 108 -5.51 11.54 -7.78
CA PRO A 108 -6.37 10.42 -8.14
C PRO A 108 -5.63 9.08 -8.00
N GLU A 109 -6.32 8.04 -7.52
CA GLU A 109 -5.71 6.73 -7.28
C GLU A 109 -5.08 6.12 -8.53
N ASN A 110 -5.68 6.32 -9.71
CA ASN A 110 -5.16 5.82 -10.98
C ASN A 110 -3.86 6.53 -11.35
N VAL A 111 -3.77 7.85 -11.14
CA VAL A 111 -2.55 8.63 -11.37
C VAL A 111 -1.46 8.17 -10.42
N PHE A 112 -1.77 8.05 -9.13
CA PHE A 112 -0.81 7.56 -8.13
C PHE A 112 -0.27 6.17 -8.49
N ARG A 113 -1.16 5.25 -8.85
CA ARG A 113 -0.80 3.87 -9.17
C ARG A 113 0.08 3.74 -10.41
N HIS A 114 -0.14 4.54 -11.45
CA HIS A 114 0.60 4.42 -12.71
C HIS A 114 1.81 5.34 -12.83
N PHE A 115 1.86 6.44 -12.07
CA PHE A 115 2.90 7.47 -12.22
C PHE A 115 3.69 7.76 -10.95
N VAL A 116 3.26 7.23 -9.79
CA VAL A 116 3.99 7.39 -8.53
C VAL A 116 4.57 6.06 -8.06
N LEU A 117 3.81 4.97 -8.10
CA LEU A 117 4.30 3.66 -7.63
C LEU A 117 5.49 3.09 -8.44
N PRO A 118 5.51 3.14 -9.78
CA PRO A 118 6.66 2.64 -10.54
C PRO A 118 7.96 3.31 -10.09
N ILE A 119 9.02 2.53 -9.87
CA ILE A 119 10.24 3.01 -9.19
C ILE A 119 11.19 3.72 -10.15
N ARG A 120 11.23 3.29 -11.41
CA ARG A 120 12.19 3.76 -12.41
C ARG A 120 11.50 4.08 -13.73
N VAL A 121 12.19 4.86 -14.56
CA VAL A 121 11.79 5.11 -15.95
C VAL A 121 12.76 4.40 -16.89
N ASN A 122 12.22 3.78 -17.95
CA ASN A 122 12.97 3.17 -19.06
C ASN A 122 14.05 2.14 -18.65
N ASN A 123 15.33 2.55 -18.60
CA ASN A 123 16.49 1.69 -18.38
C ASN A 123 17.38 2.19 -17.23
N GLU A 124 16.85 3.08 -16.39
CA GLU A 124 17.56 3.52 -15.18
C GLU A 124 17.69 2.38 -14.18
N ASN A 125 18.76 2.37 -13.38
CA ASN A 125 18.86 1.47 -12.24
C ASN A 125 17.84 1.90 -11.18
N MET A 126 17.25 0.93 -10.47
CA MET A 126 16.48 1.29 -9.28
C MET A 126 17.44 1.64 -8.14
N ASP A 127 17.16 2.74 -7.46
CA ASP A 127 17.97 3.20 -6.34
C ASP A 127 17.09 3.77 -5.21
N GLU A 128 17.73 4.39 -4.22
CA GLU A 128 17.05 5.00 -3.07
C GLU A 128 16.68 6.48 -3.28
N SER A 129 16.74 6.99 -4.51
CA SER A 129 16.49 8.40 -4.82
C SER A 129 15.16 8.91 -4.26
N ARG A 130 14.09 8.12 -4.31
CA ARG A 130 12.78 8.46 -3.74
C ARG A 130 12.87 8.82 -2.26
N MET A 131 13.61 8.03 -1.48
CA MET A 131 13.75 8.24 -0.04
C MET A 131 14.63 9.46 0.24
N ILE A 132 15.73 9.61 -0.51
CA ILE A 132 16.64 10.75 -0.37
C ILE A 132 15.93 12.05 -0.73
N PHE A 133 15.29 12.13 -1.91
CA PHE A 133 14.60 13.34 -2.35
C PHE A 133 13.42 13.70 -1.47
N TYR A 134 12.74 12.71 -0.91
CA TYR A 134 11.70 12.99 0.08
C TYR A 134 12.26 13.75 1.27
N GLU A 135 13.34 13.27 1.89
CA GLU A 135 13.97 13.93 3.03
C GLU A 135 14.50 15.32 2.67
N GLU A 136 15.13 15.48 1.51
CA GLU A 136 15.73 16.75 1.07
C GLU A 136 14.68 17.81 0.65
N LEU A 137 13.51 17.40 0.16
CA LEU A 137 12.54 18.31 -0.46
C LEU A 137 11.27 18.54 0.36
N LYS A 138 10.86 17.61 1.24
CA LYS A 138 9.56 17.69 1.95
C LYS A 138 9.37 19.00 2.71
N ASP A 139 10.43 19.53 3.31
CA ASP A 139 10.38 20.79 4.07
C ASP A 139 10.26 22.01 3.16
N ARG A 140 10.86 21.96 1.96
CA ARG A 140 10.85 23.05 0.99
C ARG A 140 9.48 23.23 0.36
N VAL A 141 8.74 22.14 0.20
CA VAL A 141 7.40 22.15 -0.41
C VAL A 141 6.27 22.10 0.62
N ARG A 142 6.61 22.06 1.92
CA ARG A 142 5.62 22.00 3.00
C ARG A 142 4.64 23.17 2.92
N GLY A 143 3.35 22.85 2.89
CA GLY A 143 2.28 23.84 2.92
C GLY A 143 2.01 24.55 1.60
N LEU A 144 2.76 24.26 0.54
CA LEU A 144 2.47 24.76 -0.80
C LEU A 144 1.21 24.11 -1.38
N SER A 145 0.70 24.66 -2.47
CA SER A 145 -0.32 24.00 -3.29
C SER A 145 0.34 23.02 -4.27
N LEU A 146 -0.43 22.13 -4.91
CA LEU A 146 0.10 21.26 -5.97
C LEU A 146 0.74 22.06 -7.13
N TYR A 147 0.24 23.27 -7.39
CA TYR A 147 0.75 24.12 -8.46
C TYR A 147 2.04 24.86 -8.08
N ASP A 148 2.19 25.20 -6.79
CA ASP A 148 3.34 25.98 -6.29
C ASP A 148 4.51 25.11 -5.82
N ALA A 149 4.26 23.82 -5.56
CA ALA A 149 5.24 22.83 -5.13
C ALA A 149 6.16 22.38 -6.27
#